data_AF-A0A0U0WBW2-F1
#
_entry.id   AF-A0A0U0WBW2-F1
#
_cell.length_a   1.000
_cell.length_b   1.000
_cell.length_c   1.000
_cell.angle_alpha   90.00
_cell.angle_beta   90.00
_cell.angle_gamma   90.00
#
_symmetry.space_group_name_H-M   'P 1'
#
loop_
_entity.id
_entity.type
_entity.pdbx_description
1 polymer ?
#
loop_
_entity_poly.entity_id
_entity_poly.type
_entity_poly.pdbx_seq_one_letter_code
_entity_poly.pdbx_strand_id
1 'polypeptide(L)'
;MPATDPGPLRRLIATLPALELPRPDWPAEAVVVGPLHFEPTDRVLDIPPGRGPVVVVAPSTALTGTEGLAEVALGCLVPGETLPEGSRLVVSRLGGPQVPVPPWAVVGLGRQDDLLTRADVVICGGGHGMVAKTLLAGVPLVVVPGGGDQWEIANRVVRHGSGRLIRPLTADALAAAVGEVLASPGYREAARAASSSVAGVADPVRVCREALALAG
;
A
#
# COMPACT_ATOMS: atom_id res chain seq x y z
N MET A 1 -7.14 -2.86 37.32
CA MET A 1 -7.91 -3.71 36.40
C MET A 1 -8.51 -4.86 37.19
N PRO A 2 -9.71 -5.35 36.86
CA PRO A 2 -10.26 -6.53 37.50
C PRO A 2 -9.33 -7.74 37.31
N ALA A 3 -9.36 -8.68 38.26
CA ALA A 3 -8.49 -9.88 38.24
C ALA A 3 -8.80 -10.83 37.06
N THR A 4 -10.00 -10.72 36.49
CA THR A 4 -10.43 -11.38 35.26
C THR A 4 -10.88 -10.31 34.27
N ASP A 5 -10.16 -10.19 33.16
CA ASP A 5 -10.57 -9.40 32.01
C ASP A 5 -11.43 -10.31 31.10
N PRO A 6 -12.74 -10.06 30.95
CA PRO A 6 -13.59 -10.86 30.07
C PRO A 6 -13.21 -10.72 28.59
N GLY A 7 -12.30 -9.79 28.26
CA GLY A 7 -11.91 -9.48 26.90
C GLY A 7 -12.90 -8.53 26.21
N PRO A 8 -12.61 -8.15 24.96
CA PRO A 8 -13.43 -7.21 24.23
C PRO A 8 -14.74 -7.86 23.75
N LEU A 9 -15.82 -7.08 23.72
CA LEU A 9 -17.12 -7.51 23.16
C LEU A 9 -17.03 -7.87 21.66
N ARG A 10 -16.14 -7.20 20.93
CA ARG A 10 -15.80 -7.45 19.52
C ARG A 10 -14.33 -7.17 19.26
N ARG A 11 -13.71 -7.93 18.37
CA ARG A 11 -12.39 -7.64 17.81
C ARG A 11 -12.55 -7.17 16.37
N LEU A 12 -12.29 -5.90 16.12
CA LEU A 12 -12.38 -5.33 14.78
C LEU A 12 -11.07 -5.57 14.02
N ILE A 13 -11.14 -6.30 12.92
CA ILE A 13 -10.00 -6.58 12.05
C ILE A 13 -10.05 -5.60 10.88
N ALA A 14 -9.23 -4.55 10.99
CA ALA A 14 -9.22 -3.43 10.05
C ALA A 14 -8.38 -3.72 8.79
N THR A 15 -8.82 -4.65 7.94
CA THR A 15 -8.08 -5.05 6.73
C THR A 15 -8.99 -5.37 5.56
N LEU A 16 -8.41 -5.46 4.36
CA LEU A 16 -9.09 -6.04 3.20
C LEU A 16 -9.12 -7.56 3.32
N PRO A 17 -10.25 -8.23 3.01
CA PRO A 17 -10.30 -9.69 2.96
C PRO A 17 -9.20 -10.29 2.06
N ALA A 18 -8.90 -9.64 0.93
CA ALA A 18 -7.83 -10.03 0.01
C ALA A 18 -6.41 -10.02 0.63
N LEU A 19 -6.21 -9.28 1.72
CA LEU A 19 -4.95 -9.24 2.46
C LEU A 19 -4.95 -10.17 3.67
N GLU A 20 -6.01 -10.93 3.94
CA GLU A 20 -6.08 -11.83 5.09
C GLU A 20 -6.07 -13.28 4.66
N LEU A 21 -5.49 -14.13 5.50
CA LEU A 21 -5.50 -15.57 5.28
C LEU A 21 -6.82 -16.18 5.79
N PRO A 22 -7.16 -17.42 5.41
CA PRO A 22 -8.22 -18.15 6.10
C PRO A 22 -7.91 -18.26 7.61
N ARG A 23 -8.90 -17.93 8.44
CA ARG A 23 -8.77 -17.90 9.91
C ARG A 23 -9.89 -18.73 10.57
N PRO A 24 -9.86 -20.07 10.42
CA PRO A 24 -10.87 -20.94 11.03
C PRO A 24 -10.81 -20.94 12.57
N ASP A 25 -9.71 -20.46 13.12
CA ASP A 25 -9.39 -20.39 14.55
C ASP A 25 -9.72 -19.03 15.19
N TRP A 26 -10.26 -18.08 14.42
CA TRP A 26 -10.66 -16.80 14.99
C TRP A 26 -11.83 -16.95 15.98
N PRO A 27 -11.79 -16.20 17.09
CA PRO A 27 -12.90 -16.19 18.04
C PRO A 27 -14.16 -15.62 17.37
N ALA A 28 -15.34 -16.04 17.82
CA ALA A 28 -16.62 -15.71 17.20
C ALA A 28 -16.90 -14.19 17.14
N GLU A 29 -16.30 -13.43 18.05
CA GLU A 29 -16.39 -11.98 18.15
C GLU A 29 -15.40 -11.22 17.26
N ALA A 30 -14.55 -11.91 16.47
CA ALA A 30 -13.68 -11.29 15.47
C ALA A 30 -14.44 -10.97 14.18
N VAL A 31 -14.38 -9.71 13.76
CA VAL A 31 -15.12 -9.21 12.60
C VAL A 31 -14.20 -8.41 11.70
N VAL A 32 -14.12 -8.78 10.42
CA VAL A 32 -13.42 -7.97 9.41
C VAL A 32 -14.28 -6.77 9.06
N VAL A 33 -13.76 -5.56 9.30
CA VAL A 33 -14.49 -4.30 9.12
C VAL A 33 -13.97 -3.43 7.98
N GLY A 34 -13.05 -3.97 7.19
CA GLY A 34 -12.35 -3.19 6.17
C GLY A 34 -11.25 -2.31 6.77
N PRO A 35 -10.33 -1.81 5.93
CA PRO A 35 -9.29 -0.90 6.38
C PRO A 35 -9.88 0.43 6.89
N LEU A 36 -9.32 0.93 7.99
CA LEU A 36 -9.70 2.22 8.58
C LEU A 36 -8.72 3.29 8.08
N HIS A 37 -9.16 4.11 7.14
CA HIS A 37 -8.29 5.08 6.48
C HIS A 37 -8.16 6.38 7.23
N PHE A 38 -6.96 6.93 7.15
CA PHE A 38 -6.64 8.30 7.54
C PHE A 38 -5.85 8.94 6.40
N GLU A 39 -6.28 10.14 5.99
CA GLU A 39 -5.55 10.94 5.01
C GLU A 39 -4.76 12.03 5.75
N PRO A 40 -3.41 11.96 5.79
CA PRO A 40 -2.60 12.81 6.66
C PRO A 40 -2.46 14.26 6.15
N THR A 41 -2.93 14.56 4.95
CA THR A 41 -2.75 15.87 4.32
C THR A 41 -3.85 16.13 3.28
N ASP A 42 -4.20 17.40 3.10
CA ASP A 42 -5.05 17.89 2.00
C ASP A 42 -4.22 18.36 0.80
N ARG A 43 -2.88 18.39 0.92
CA ARG A 43 -1.98 18.89 -0.12
C ARG A 43 -2.02 17.99 -1.34
N VAL A 44 -2.32 18.58 -2.48
CA VAL A 44 -2.19 17.93 -3.78
C VAL A 44 -0.75 18.07 -4.25
N LEU A 45 -0.17 16.97 -4.75
CA LEU A 45 1.14 16.98 -5.37
C LEU A 45 0.96 16.88 -6.89
N ASP A 46 1.48 17.89 -7.60
CA ASP A 46 1.36 17.98 -9.04
C ASP A 46 2.28 16.96 -9.72
N ILE A 47 1.69 16.07 -10.51
CA ILE A 47 2.43 15.07 -11.28
C ILE A 47 3.02 15.77 -12.51
N PRO A 48 4.33 15.60 -12.81
CA PRO A 48 4.96 16.16 -14.00
C PRO A 48 4.22 15.77 -15.29
N PRO A 49 4.30 16.59 -16.35
CA PRO A 49 3.68 16.27 -17.63
C PRO A 49 4.30 15.02 -18.25
N GLY A 50 3.46 14.19 -18.88
CA GLY A 50 3.89 12.95 -19.52
C GLY A 50 2.70 12.07 -19.90
N ARG A 51 2.90 11.14 -20.85
CA ARG A 51 1.85 10.24 -21.37
C ARG A 51 2.03 8.78 -20.94
N GLY A 52 3.19 8.42 -20.39
CA GLY A 52 3.48 7.07 -19.91
C GLY A 52 3.03 6.87 -18.46
N PRO A 53 3.24 5.68 -17.87
CA PRO A 53 2.74 5.33 -16.54
C PRO A 53 3.10 6.31 -15.41
N VAL A 54 2.24 6.41 -14.39
CA VAL A 54 2.57 7.06 -13.10
C VAL A 54 3.05 6.00 -12.12
N VAL A 55 4.29 6.14 -11.68
CA VAL A 55 4.88 5.33 -10.61
C VAL A 55 4.85 6.15 -9.32
N VAL A 56 4.12 5.69 -8.30
CA VAL A 56 4.09 6.33 -6.99
C VAL A 56 5.06 5.62 -6.05
N VAL A 57 5.98 6.34 -5.44
CA VAL A 57 6.90 5.83 -4.41
C VAL A 57 6.48 6.38 -3.06
N ALA A 58 6.17 5.49 -2.13
CA ALA A 58 5.82 5.81 -0.75
C ALA A 58 6.81 5.14 0.21
N PRO A 59 7.93 5.80 0.54
CA PRO A 59 8.88 5.28 1.53
C PRO A 59 8.21 5.03 2.87
N SER A 60 8.67 4.00 3.59
CA SER A 60 8.18 3.67 4.92
C SER A 60 8.51 4.81 5.90
N THR A 61 7.57 5.10 6.81
CA THR A 61 7.79 6.01 7.95
C THR A 61 8.35 5.31 9.19
N ALA A 62 8.39 3.97 9.19
CA ALA A 62 8.99 3.20 10.28
C ALA A 62 10.52 3.31 10.26
N LEU A 63 11.14 3.32 11.45
CA LEU A 63 12.60 3.32 11.63
C LEU A 63 13.28 2.10 10.99
N THR A 64 12.57 0.98 10.87
CA THR A 64 13.01 -0.24 10.19
C THR A 64 12.70 -0.24 8.69
N GLY A 65 12.19 0.88 8.15
CA GLY A 65 11.84 1.01 6.74
C GLY A 65 13.05 0.85 5.83
N THR A 66 12.79 0.60 4.55
CA THR A 66 13.88 0.52 3.56
C THR A 66 14.49 1.91 3.31
N GLU A 67 15.59 2.19 4.00
CA GLU A 67 16.46 3.33 3.72
C GLU A 67 16.85 3.35 2.24
N GLY A 68 16.90 4.54 1.63
CA GLY A 68 17.33 4.71 0.25
C GLY A 68 16.27 4.41 -0.82
N LEU A 69 15.03 4.04 -0.46
CA LEU A 69 14.02 3.69 -1.48
C LEU A 69 13.75 4.82 -2.48
N ALA A 70 13.64 6.05 -2.00
CA ALA A 70 13.39 7.21 -2.86
C ALA A 70 14.58 7.47 -3.78
N GLU A 71 15.80 7.42 -3.23
CA GLU A 71 17.06 7.65 -3.91
C GLU A 71 17.30 6.60 -5.00
N VAL A 72 17.11 5.32 -4.68
CA VAL A 72 17.23 4.22 -5.64
C VAL A 72 16.18 4.35 -6.74
N ALA A 73 14.92 4.63 -6.39
CA ALA A 73 13.86 4.80 -7.38
C ALA A 73 14.14 5.99 -8.32
N LEU A 74 14.52 7.16 -7.80
CA LEU A 74 14.87 8.32 -8.61
C LEU A 74 16.10 8.08 -9.49
N GLY A 75 17.04 7.26 -9.01
CA GLY A 75 18.28 6.95 -9.72
C GLY A 75 18.15 5.88 -10.80
N CYS A 76 17.25 4.91 -10.65
CA CYS A 76 17.14 3.77 -11.59
C CYS A 76 15.87 3.74 -12.42
N LEU A 77 14.82 4.50 -12.09
CA LEU A 77 13.56 4.52 -12.83
C LEU A 77 13.53 5.68 -13.81
N VAL A 78 14.09 5.44 -15.00
CA VAL A 78 14.33 6.42 -16.05
C VAL A 78 13.40 6.13 -17.24
N PRO A 79 12.48 7.05 -17.59
CA PRO A 79 11.60 6.90 -18.75
C PRO A 79 12.38 6.72 -20.05
N GLY A 80 12.04 5.71 -20.83
CA GLY A 80 12.71 5.36 -22.09
C GLY A 80 13.92 4.43 -21.93
N GLU A 81 14.41 4.21 -20.70
CA GLU A 81 15.52 3.30 -20.41
C GLU A 81 15.05 2.08 -19.60
N THR A 82 14.56 2.32 -18.38
CA THR A 82 14.09 1.27 -17.47
C THR A 82 12.59 1.29 -17.24
N LEU A 83 11.93 2.38 -17.64
CA LEU A 83 10.48 2.53 -17.67
C LEU A 83 10.01 2.84 -19.10
N PRO A 84 8.73 2.62 -19.42
CA PRO A 84 8.16 3.11 -20.67
C PRO A 84 8.39 4.61 -20.87
N GLU A 85 8.53 5.05 -22.11
CA GLU A 85 8.72 6.47 -22.45
C GLU A 85 7.58 7.34 -21.88
N GLY A 86 7.93 8.52 -21.37
CA GLY A 86 6.98 9.46 -20.78
C GLY A 86 6.40 9.03 -19.43
N SER A 87 6.95 7.99 -18.79
CA SER A 87 6.65 7.63 -17.41
C SER A 87 6.98 8.77 -16.44
N ARG A 88 6.25 8.84 -15.34
CA ARG A 88 6.34 9.92 -14.35
C ARG A 88 6.50 9.32 -12.96
N LEU A 89 7.41 9.85 -12.17
CA LEU A 89 7.71 9.34 -10.84
C LEU A 89 7.22 10.32 -9.77
N VAL A 90 6.45 9.84 -8.81
CA VAL A 90 5.91 10.66 -7.72
C VAL A 90 6.36 10.08 -6.39
N VAL A 91 7.30 10.73 -5.73
CA VAL A 91 7.77 10.33 -4.39
C VAL A 91 6.96 11.09 -3.35
N SER A 92 5.99 10.42 -2.73
CA SER A 92 5.19 10.97 -1.62
C SER A 92 5.81 10.59 -0.28
N ARG A 93 6.31 11.59 0.47
CA ARG A 93 6.94 11.39 1.79
C ARG A 93 6.69 12.56 2.73
N LEU A 94 6.65 12.29 4.04
CA LEU A 94 6.48 13.30 5.09
C LEU A 94 7.76 14.13 5.35
N GLY A 95 8.93 13.57 5.06
CA GLY A 95 10.23 14.18 5.30
C GLY A 95 11.35 13.31 4.76
N GLY A 96 12.59 13.69 5.07
CA GLY A 96 13.81 13.00 4.62
C GLY A 96 14.83 13.96 4.01
N PRO A 97 16.04 13.47 3.69
CA PRO A 97 17.08 14.29 3.10
C PRO A 97 16.66 14.83 1.74
N GLN A 98 17.17 16.01 1.36
CA GLN A 98 17.02 16.52 0.01
C GLN A 98 17.76 15.60 -0.96
N VAL A 99 17.11 15.28 -2.07
CA VAL A 99 17.62 14.38 -3.11
C VAL A 99 17.54 15.11 -4.45
N PRO A 100 18.48 14.89 -5.38
CA PRO A 100 18.33 15.37 -6.75
C PRO A 100 17.04 14.84 -7.37
N VAL A 101 16.24 15.72 -7.97
CA VAL A 101 14.96 15.36 -8.60
C VAL A 101 15.08 15.55 -10.12
N PRO A 102 15.03 14.46 -10.91
CA PRO A 102 14.99 14.55 -12.37
C PRO A 102 13.72 15.24 -12.89
N PRO A 103 13.71 15.76 -14.14
CA PRO A 103 12.58 16.54 -14.67
C PRO A 103 11.27 15.74 -14.85
N TRP A 104 11.33 14.41 -14.89
CA TRP A 104 10.16 13.52 -14.95
C TRP A 104 9.64 13.08 -13.57
N ALA A 105 10.23 13.61 -12.49
CA ALA A 105 9.92 13.24 -11.13
C ALA A 105 9.46 14.44 -10.29
N VAL A 106 8.68 14.16 -9.25
CA VAL A 106 8.33 15.11 -8.20
C VAL A 106 8.49 14.46 -6.83
N VAL A 107 8.96 15.23 -5.85
CA VAL A 107 9.14 14.77 -4.47
C VAL A 107 8.43 15.75 -3.54
N GLY A 108 7.53 15.24 -2.69
CA GLY A 108 6.80 16.09 -1.77
C GLY A 108 5.80 15.34 -0.91
N LEU A 109 5.06 16.09 -0.10
CA LEU A 109 3.90 15.56 0.60
C LEU A 109 2.69 15.71 -0.31
N GLY A 110 2.04 14.59 -0.64
CA GLY A 110 0.83 14.55 -1.46
C GLY A 110 -0.20 13.61 -0.89
N ARG A 111 -1.47 14.04 -0.93
CA ARG A 111 -2.62 13.26 -0.49
C ARG A 111 -2.74 11.98 -1.33
N GLN A 112 -2.81 10.85 -0.63
CA GLN A 112 -2.67 9.52 -1.21
C GLN A 112 -3.92 9.10 -1.97
N ASP A 113 -5.10 9.49 -1.49
CA ASP A 113 -6.38 9.28 -2.19
C ASP A 113 -6.34 9.81 -3.63
N ASP A 114 -5.90 11.05 -3.84
CA ASP A 114 -5.76 11.67 -5.15
C ASP A 114 -4.63 11.06 -5.98
N LEU A 115 -3.46 10.84 -5.39
CA LEU A 115 -2.31 10.25 -6.09
C LEU A 115 -2.62 8.85 -6.61
N LEU A 116 -3.29 8.02 -5.81
CA LEU A 116 -3.60 6.64 -6.17
C LEU A 116 -4.64 6.54 -7.28
N THR A 117 -5.53 7.53 -7.47
CA THR A 117 -6.45 7.54 -8.63
C THR A 117 -5.72 7.65 -9.97
N ARG A 118 -4.49 8.17 -9.96
CA ARG A 118 -3.66 8.41 -11.14
C ARG A 118 -2.52 7.40 -11.28
N ALA A 119 -2.31 6.55 -10.27
CA ALA A 119 -1.19 5.65 -10.20
C ALA A 119 -1.38 4.38 -11.06
N ASP A 120 -0.31 3.97 -11.71
CA ASP A 120 -0.25 2.71 -12.46
C ASP A 120 0.42 1.59 -11.67
N VAL A 121 1.36 1.96 -10.80
CA VAL A 121 2.03 1.06 -9.86
C VAL A 121 2.51 1.86 -8.66
N VAL A 122 2.44 1.24 -7.48
CA VAL A 122 2.98 1.80 -6.23
C VAL A 122 4.21 1.02 -5.80
N ILE A 123 5.24 1.72 -5.32
CA ILE A 123 6.41 1.15 -4.66
C ILE A 123 6.37 1.58 -3.19
N CYS A 124 6.31 0.65 -2.25
CA CYS A 124 6.24 0.99 -0.82
C CYS A 124 6.95 0.00 0.08
N GLY A 125 7.14 0.37 1.35
CA GLY A 125 7.77 -0.47 2.37
C GLY A 125 6.90 -1.61 2.90
N GLY A 126 5.62 -1.72 2.52
CA GLY A 126 4.73 -2.77 3.00
C GLY A 126 3.98 -2.45 4.29
N GLY A 127 3.89 -1.17 4.68
CA GLY A 127 2.99 -0.76 5.77
C GLY A 127 1.52 -0.95 5.38
N HIS A 128 0.72 -1.55 6.27
CA HIS A 128 -0.67 -1.95 5.99
C HIS A 128 -1.51 -0.81 5.40
N GLY A 129 -1.43 0.39 5.99
CA GLY A 129 -2.22 1.54 5.52
C GLY A 129 -1.95 1.91 4.05
N MET A 130 -0.69 1.89 3.62
CA MET A 130 -0.34 2.17 2.21
C MET A 130 -0.79 1.04 1.29
N VAL A 131 -0.55 -0.21 1.69
CA VAL A 131 -0.92 -1.39 0.88
C VAL A 131 -2.44 -1.47 0.71
N ALA A 132 -3.21 -1.27 1.79
CA ALA A 132 -4.66 -1.28 1.74
C ALA A 132 -5.23 -0.17 0.86
N LYS A 133 -4.75 1.09 1.00
CA LYS A 133 -5.17 2.20 0.12
C LYS A 133 -4.86 1.93 -1.35
N THR A 134 -3.67 1.39 -1.63
CA THR A 134 -3.22 1.03 -2.97
C THR A 134 -4.14 -0.01 -3.62
N LEU A 135 -4.44 -1.09 -2.90
CA LEU A 135 -5.32 -2.13 -3.40
C LEU A 135 -6.77 -1.67 -3.53
N LEU A 136 -7.25 -0.80 -2.64
CA LEU A 136 -8.59 -0.20 -2.79
C LEU A 136 -8.71 0.67 -4.04
N ALA A 137 -7.64 1.37 -4.42
CA ALA A 137 -7.58 2.08 -5.70
C ALA A 137 -7.46 1.16 -6.92
N GLY A 138 -7.36 -0.17 -6.72
CA GLY A 138 -7.18 -1.14 -7.79
C GLY A 138 -5.82 -1.04 -8.47
N VAL A 139 -4.80 -0.55 -7.74
CA VAL A 139 -3.45 -0.32 -8.25
C VAL A 139 -2.54 -1.47 -7.77
N PRO A 140 -1.76 -2.10 -8.66
CA PRO A 140 -0.78 -3.10 -8.26
C PRO A 140 0.46 -2.47 -7.62
N LEU A 141 1.30 -3.28 -6.97
CA LEU A 141 2.44 -2.73 -6.22
C LEU A 141 3.69 -3.59 -6.22
N VAL A 142 4.82 -2.92 -6.00
CA VAL A 142 6.11 -3.53 -5.61
C VAL A 142 6.36 -3.20 -4.14
N VAL A 143 6.53 -4.22 -3.32
CA VAL A 143 6.74 -4.10 -1.89
C VAL A 143 8.21 -4.36 -1.56
N VAL A 144 8.83 -3.42 -0.85
CA VAL A 144 10.21 -3.47 -0.42
C VAL A 144 10.24 -3.50 1.12
N PRO A 145 9.97 -4.66 1.75
CA PRO A 145 9.83 -4.74 3.19
C PRO A 145 11.14 -4.40 3.89
N GLY A 146 11.04 -3.61 4.96
CA GLY A 146 12.14 -3.28 5.84
C GLY A 146 12.22 -4.26 7.02
N GLY A 147 11.14 -4.36 7.81
CA GLY A 147 11.09 -5.27 8.96
C GLY A 147 9.71 -5.40 9.60
N GLY A 148 9.59 -6.28 10.58
CA GLY A 148 8.34 -6.50 11.33
C GLY A 148 7.22 -7.10 10.46
N ASP A 149 6.02 -6.57 10.62
CA ASP A 149 4.80 -6.99 9.91
C ASP A 149 4.84 -6.71 8.39
N GLN A 150 5.72 -5.82 7.94
CA GLN A 150 5.91 -5.48 6.52
C GLN A 150 6.23 -6.72 5.67
N TRP A 151 6.98 -7.69 6.22
CA TRP A 151 7.28 -8.94 5.54
C TRP A 151 6.05 -9.80 5.30
N GLU A 152 5.21 -9.93 6.32
CA GLU A 152 3.98 -10.72 6.20
C GLU A 152 3.00 -10.05 5.25
N ILE A 153 2.87 -8.72 5.30
CA ILE A 153 2.04 -7.94 4.36
C ILE A 153 2.55 -8.11 2.92
N ALA A 154 3.87 -8.03 2.71
CA ALA A 154 4.46 -8.24 1.39
C ALA A 154 4.19 -9.65 0.86
N ASN A 155 4.28 -10.68 1.72
CA ASN A 155 3.93 -12.05 1.35
C ASN A 155 2.44 -12.22 1.02
N ARG A 156 1.54 -11.53 1.72
CA ARG A 156 0.11 -11.50 1.40
C ARG A 156 -0.15 -10.89 0.02
N VAL A 157 0.53 -9.79 -0.30
CA VAL A 157 0.46 -9.16 -1.64
C VAL A 157 0.90 -10.12 -2.74
N VAL A 158 2.02 -10.82 -2.54
CA VAL A 158 2.52 -11.81 -3.51
C VAL A 158 1.57 -13.00 -3.64
N ARG A 159 1.11 -13.56 -2.51
CA ARG A 159 0.17 -14.68 -2.48
C ARG A 159 -1.15 -14.34 -3.18
N HIS A 160 -1.63 -13.13 -3.00
CA HIS A 160 -2.83 -12.62 -3.65
C HIS A 160 -2.62 -12.34 -5.15
N GLY A 161 -1.36 -12.17 -5.60
CA GLY A 161 -1.02 -11.92 -6.99
C GLY A 161 -1.16 -10.46 -7.42
N SER A 162 -1.37 -9.53 -6.49
CA SER A 162 -1.53 -8.09 -6.80
C SER A 162 -0.22 -7.31 -6.82
N GLY A 163 0.91 -7.98 -6.57
CA GLY A 163 2.20 -7.31 -6.59
C GLY A 163 3.41 -8.22 -6.45
N ARG A 164 4.58 -7.59 -6.44
CA ARG A 164 5.89 -8.22 -6.28
C ARG A 164 6.50 -7.84 -4.94
N LEU A 165 7.29 -8.74 -4.35
CA LEU A 165 8.18 -8.47 -3.22
C LEU A 165 9.62 -8.43 -3.75
N ILE A 166 10.39 -7.41 -3.37
CA ILE A 166 11.84 -7.37 -3.62
C ILE A 166 12.64 -7.17 -2.33
N ARG A 167 13.65 -8.02 -2.14
CA ARG A 167 14.70 -7.88 -1.12
C ARG A 167 15.93 -8.71 -1.57
N PRO A 168 17.16 -8.17 -1.57
CA PRO A 168 17.52 -6.79 -1.23
C PRO A 168 16.96 -5.75 -2.21
N LEU A 169 16.89 -4.48 -1.78
CA LEU A 169 16.63 -3.36 -2.68
C LEU A 169 17.91 -3.09 -3.49
N THR A 170 17.83 -3.31 -4.79
CA THR A 170 18.85 -2.91 -5.76
C THR A 170 18.18 -2.19 -6.93
N ALA A 171 18.95 -1.39 -7.66
CA ALA A 171 18.46 -0.67 -8.85
C ALA A 171 17.82 -1.63 -9.87
N ASP A 172 18.54 -2.71 -10.21
CA ASP A 172 18.10 -3.70 -11.19
C ASP A 172 16.85 -4.45 -10.73
N ALA A 173 16.81 -4.87 -9.46
CA ALA A 173 15.65 -5.58 -8.91
C ALA A 173 14.40 -4.69 -8.89
N LEU A 174 14.57 -3.41 -8.56
CA LEU A 174 13.46 -2.45 -8.58
C LEU A 174 12.96 -2.19 -10.00
N ALA A 175 13.86 -1.89 -10.94
CA ALA A 175 13.50 -1.66 -12.34
C ALA A 175 12.79 -2.88 -12.95
N ALA A 176 13.34 -4.09 -12.76
CA ALA A 176 12.75 -5.32 -13.26
C ALA A 176 11.35 -5.58 -12.67
N ALA A 177 11.19 -5.45 -11.35
CA ALA A 177 9.89 -5.68 -10.70
C ALA A 177 8.83 -4.67 -11.14
N VAL A 178 9.19 -3.39 -11.27
CA VAL A 178 8.27 -2.34 -11.74
C VAL A 178 7.88 -2.59 -13.19
N GLY A 179 8.85 -2.92 -14.06
CA GLY A 179 8.59 -3.28 -15.46
C GLY A 179 7.66 -4.48 -15.60
N GLU A 180 7.89 -5.54 -14.83
CA GLU A 180 7.04 -6.75 -14.81
C GLU A 180 5.59 -6.43 -14.39
N VAL A 181 5.42 -5.64 -13.32
CA VAL A 181 4.11 -5.24 -12.82
C VAL A 181 3.35 -4.37 -13.82
N LEU A 182 4.04 -3.45 -14.50
CA LEU A 182 3.45 -2.59 -15.52
C LEU A 182 3.07 -3.36 -16.80
N ALA A 183 3.88 -4.35 -17.19
CA ALA A 183 3.68 -5.11 -18.42
C ALA A 183 2.61 -6.20 -18.30
N SER A 184 2.37 -6.71 -17.08
CA SER A 184 1.50 -7.88 -16.87
C SER A 184 0.13 -7.46 -16.32
N PRO A 185 -0.96 -7.57 -17.11
CA PRO A 185 -2.29 -7.10 -16.70
C PRO A 185 -2.84 -7.83 -15.47
N GLY A 186 -2.41 -9.07 -15.23
CA GLY A 186 -2.84 -9.90 -14.10
C GLY A 186 -2.63 -9.25 -12.73
N TYR A 187 -1.57 -8.45 -12.54
CA TYR A 187 -1.37 -7.74 -11.28
C TYR A 187 -2.46 -6.71 -11.02
N ARG A 188 -2.86 -5.97 -12.06
CA ARG A 188 -3.92 -4.96 -11.96
C ARG A 188 -5.29 -5.61 -11.82
N GLU A 189 -5.54 -6.71 -12.51
CA GLU A 189 -6.77 -7.51 -12.34
C GLU A 189 -6.89 -8.03 -10.90
N ALA A 190 -5.81 -8.59 -10.35
CA ALA A 190 -5.77 -8.98 -8.94
C ALA A 190 -6.01 -7.78 -8.03
N ALA A 191 -5.31 -6.65 -8.21
CA ALA A 191 -5.53 -5.46 -7.39
C ALA A 191 -7.00 -4.98 -7.41
N ARG A 192 -7.67 -5.02 -8.57
CA ARG A 192 -9.10 -4.70 -8.69
C ARG A 192 -10.01 -5.72 -8.00
N ALA A 193 -9.65 -7.01 -8.04
CA ALA A 193 -10.33 -8.03 -7.26
C ALA A 193 -10.19 -7.78 -5.75
N ALA A 194 -8.99 -7.38 -5.28
CA ALA A 194 -8.79 -6.96 -3.90
C ALA A 194 -9.64 -5.75 -3.53
N SER A 195 -9.69 -4.73 -4.38
CA SER A 195 -10.58 -3.56 -4.18
C SER A 195 -12.03 -4.00 -3.99
N SER A 196 -12.53 -4.87 -4.86
CA SER A 196 -13.92 -5.36 -4.83
C SER A 196 -14.25 -6.15 -3.55
N SER A 197 -13.25 -6.78 -2.93
CA SER A 197 -13.44 -7.54 -1.68
C SER A 197 -13.91 -6.69 -0.50
N VAL A 198 -13.75 -5.36 -0.55
CA VAL A 198 -14.22 -4.45 0.50
C VAL A 198 -15.74 -4.52 0.68
N ALA A 199 -16.51 -4.86 -0.36
CA ALA A 199 -17.96 -5.00 -0.26
C ALA A 199 -18.41 -6.12 0.69
N GLY A 200 -17.51 -7.07 1.02
CA GLY A 200 -17.79 -8.19 1.91
C GLY A 200 -17.48 -7.93 3.39
N VAL A 201 -17.05 -6.73 3.78
CA VAL A 201 -16.69 -6.40 5.17
C VAL A 201 -17.88 -5.82 5.94
N ALA A 202 -17.85 -5.93 7.27
CA ALA A 202 -18.87 -5.33 8.12
C ALA A 202 -18.63 -3.82 8.32
N ASP A 203 -19.71 -3.04 8.47
CA ASP A 203 -19.59 -1.65 8.89
C ASP A 203 -19.11 -1.57 10.35
N PRO A 204 -17.94 -0.96 10.64
CA PRO A 204 -17.39 -0.88 11.99
C PRO A 204 -18.33 -0.15 12.97
N VAL A 205 -19.07 0.87 12.51
CA VAL A 205 -20.00 1.62 13.37
C VAL A 205 -21.18 0.74 13.77
N ARG A 206 -21.70 -0.03 12.82
CA ARG A 206 -22.76 -1.01 13.09
C ARG A 206 -22.30 -2.08 14.07
N VAL A 207 -21.11 -2.65 13.86
CA VAL A 207 -20.54 -3.66 14.77
C VAL A 207 -20.40 -3.13 16.19
N CYS A 208 -19.92 -1.88 16.35
CA CYS A 208 -19.82 -1.25 17.67
C CYS A 208 -21.19 -1.04 18.34
N ARG A 209 -22.21 -0.58 17.59
CA ARG A 209 -23.57 -0.40 18.13
C ARG A 209 -24.19 -1.73 18.58
N GLU A 210 -24.05 -2.78 17.77
CA GLU A 210 -24.57 -4.12 18.08
C GLU A 210 -23.85 -4.72 19.31
N ALA A 211 -22.55 -4.48 19.47
CA ALA A 211 -21.78 -4.93 20.62
C ALA A 211 -22.32 -4.35 21.93
N LEU A 212 -22.63 -3.05 21.96
CA LEU A 212 -23.14 -2.37 23.16
C LEU A 212 -24.58 -2.80 23.49
N ALA A 213 -25.41 -3.05 22.49
CA ALA A 213 -26.79 -3.52 22.69
C ALA A 213 -26.87 -4.92 23.33
N LEU A 214 -25.84 -5.74 23.18
CA LEU A 214 -25.74 -7.08 23.81
C LEU A 214 -25.17 -7.04 25.23
N ALA A 215 -24.63 -5.90 25.66
CA ALA A 215 -23.96 -5.72 26.95
C ALA A 215 -24.82 -5.01 28.01
N GLY A 216 -25.99 -4.49 27.63
CA GLY A 216 -26.98 -3.87 28.52
C GLY A 216 -28.26 -4.69 28.60
#